data_AF-A0A078JVF5-F1
#
_entry.id   AF-A0A078JVF5-F1
#
_cell.length_a   1.000
_cell.length_b   1.000
_cell.length_c   1.000
_cell.angle_alpha   90.00
_cell.angle_beta   90.00
_cell.angle_gamma   90.00
#
_symmetry.space_group_name_H-M   'P 1'
#
loop_
_entity.id
_entity.type
_entity.pdbx_description
1 polymer ?
#
loop_
_entity_poly.entity_id
_entity_poly.type
_entity_poly.pdbx_seq_one_letter_code
_entity_poly.pdbx_strand_id
1 'polypeptide(L)'
;MSAVYCGSKRSYFDDTPSPPPSSKRFRCYSPSNSPSWSSSPPSSLDQLRAAFPHLELTVLVEALEEHGSDLNAAMKSLYALVSAEEEKRAQELAANKEADAAGTFTASGDDWVALLVREVTQSAGPDDAKFRAERVLEALEKTLSARAHEEAGKKFQEESVAVQQQVEALMKDNTVLKRAVAIQHERQKALEDANQQLEFFKQLIPQYQEKVRNLEVNNYALKLQLEQMEHGNYMMPQRFNPDVF
;
A
#
# COMPACT_ATOMS: atom_id res chain seq x y z
N MET A 1 10.77 51.54 34.51
CA MET A 1 11.62 52.25 33.53
C MET A 1 12.61 51.24 32.95
N SER A 2 12.87 51.36 31.66
CA SER A 2 13.27 50.32 30.71
C SER A 2 14.51 49.47 31.05
N ALA A 3 14.43 48.17 30.77
CA ALA A 3 15.58 47.30 30.62
C ALA A 3 15.59 46.71 29.20
N VAL A 4 16.76 46.83 28.58
CA VAL A 4 17.13 46.39 27.24
C VAL A 4 17.32 44.87 27.25
N TYR A 5 16.77 44.15 26.27
CA TYR A 5 17.26 42.81 25.93
C TYR A 5 17.40 42.66 24.41
N CYS A 6 18.64 42.39 24.01
CA CYS A 6 19.09 42.23 22.63
C CYS A 6 18.44 41.04 21.94
N GLY A 7 17.98 41.26 20.71
CA GLY A 7 17.55 40.20 19.79
C GLY A 7 18.73 39.34 19.35
N SER A 8 18.59 38.03 19.53
CA SER A 8 19.51 37.02 18.99
C SER A 8 19.23 36.84 17.50
N LYS A 9 20.05 37.46 16.64
CA LYS A 9 20.20 37.08 15.23
C LYS A 9 21.30 36.03 15.13
N ARG A 10 20.97 34.81 14.69
CA ARG A 10 21.93 33.93 14.01
C ARG A 10 21.41 33.55 12.64
N SER A 11 21.89 34.33 11.68
CA SER A 11 22.10 33.94 10.28
C SER A 11 23.16 32.83 10.27
N TYR A 12 22.80 31.65 9.77
CA TYR A 12 23.74 30.59 9.43
C TYR A 12 23.52 30.20 7.99
N PHE A 13 24.13 30.94 7.08
CA PHE A 13 24.45 30.48 5.74
C PHE A 13 25.53 31.42 5.20
N ASP A 14 26.78 30.97 5.24
CA ASP A 14 27.71 31.10 4.12
C ASP A 14 28.91 30.16 4.29
N ASP A 15 29.64 29.94 3.20
CA ASP A 15 30.85 29.12 2.99
C ASP A 15 30.68 27.63 2.59
N THR A 16 30.56 27.37 1.29
CA THR A 16 31.45 26.45 0.54
C THR A 16 31.38 26.71 -0.99
N PRO A 17 32.46 26.47 -1.76
CA PRO A 17 32.76 27.20 -2.99
C PRO A 17 32.20 26.59 -4.29
N SER A 18 32.02 27.45 -5.31
CA SER A 18 31.56 27.14 -6.67
C SER A 18 32.38 26.09 -7.44
N PRO A 19 31.76 25.25 -8.29
CA PRO A 19 32.43 24.51 -9.36
C PRO A 19 32.36 25.24 -10.73
N PRO A 20 33.22 24.89 -11.70
CA PRO A 20 33.44 25.67 -12.93
C PRO A 20 32.41 25.40 -14.04
N PRO A 21 32.32 26.24 -15.09
CA PRO A 21 31.37 26.04 -16.19
C PRO A 21 31.94 25.07 -17.22
N SER A 22 31.22 23.98 -17.51
CA SER A 22 31.55 23.10 -18.64
C SER A 22 30.48 23.16 -19.72
N SER A 23 30.98 23.32 -20.94
CA SER A 23 30.23 23.48 -22.18
C SER A 23 29.95 22.11 -22.82
N LYS A 24 28.77 22.00 -23.45
CA LYS A 24 28.41 21.17 -24.64
C LYS A 24 28.07 19.68 -24.47
N ARG A 25 26.76 19.43 -24.70
CA ARG A 25 26.14 18.43 -25.59
C ARG A 25 26.28 16.94 -25.20
N PHE A 26 25.27 16.41 -24.51
CA PHE A 26 24.90 14.99 -24.62
C PHE A 26 23.37 14.81 -24.69
N ARG A 27 23.00 13.76 -25.42
CA ARG A 27 21.71 13.49 -26.05
C ARG A 27 20.60 13.22 -25.02
N CYS A 28 19.39 13.63 -25.38
CA CYS A 28 18.15 13.23 -24.72
C CYS A 28 18.06 11.69 -24.65
N TYR A 29 18.04 11.15 -23.44
CA TYR A 29 17.48 9.83 -23.16
C TYR A 29 16.21 10.05 -22.34
N SER A 30 15.05 9.78 -22.94
CA SER A 30 13.77 9.68 -22.24
C SER A 30 13.68 8.31 -21.59
N PRO A 31 13.46 8.19 -20.27
CA PRO A 31 12.83 6.99 -19.71
C PRO A 31 11.32 7.20 -19.78
N SER A 32 10.72 6.84 -20.92
CA SER A 32 9.29 6.50 -20.93
C SER A 32 9.12 5.16 -20.23
N ASN A 33 8.95 5.17 -18.91
CA ASN A 33 8.38 4.05 -18.17
C ASN A 33 7.03 4.50 -17.62
N SER A 34 6.03 4.49 -18.49
CA SER A 34 4.65 4.29 -18.08
C SER A 34 4.57 2.88 -17.46
N PRO A 35 3.98 2.67 -16.27
CA PRO A 35 3.56 1.34 -15.90
C PRO A 35 2.37 1.00 -16.80
N SER A 36 2.64 0.29 -17.90
CA SER A 36 1.58 -0.41 -18.61
C SER A 36 1.02 -1.45 -17.65
N TRP A 37 -0.15 -1.19 -17.07
CA TRP A 37 -1.01 -2.27 -16.59
C TRP A 37 -1.53 -3.06 -17.80
N SER A 38 -0.61 -3.76 -18.46
CA SER A 38 -0.91 -4.90 -19.28
C SER A 38 -0.99 -6.08 -18.33
N SER A 39 -2.08 -6.15 -17.55
CA SER A 39 -2.43 -7.42 -16.92
C SER A 39 -2.70 -8.37 -18.05
N SER A 40 -1.72 -9.21 -18.40
CA SER A 40 -2.01 -10.42 -19.16
C SER A 40 -3.22 -11.08 -18.51
N PRO A 41 -4.22 -11.54 -19.29
CA PRO A 41 -5.35 -12.27 -18.71
C PRO A 41 -4.77 -13.39 -17.84
N PRO A 42 -5.24 -13.58 -16.60
CA PRO A 42 -4.76 -14.65 -15.75
C PRO A 42 -4.85 -15.95 -16.54
N SER A 43 -3.80 -16.78 -16.48
CA SER A 43 -3.84 -18.06 -17.17
C SER A 43 -5.03 -18.87 -16.63
N SER A 44 -5.63 -19.72 -17.47
CA SER A 44 -6.78 -20.56 -17.05
C SER A 44 -6.48 -21.34 -15.76
N LEU A 45 -5.22 -21.71 -15.57
CA LEU A 45 -4.72 -22.40 -14.38
C LEU A 45 -4.63 -21.47 -13.15
N ASP A 46 -4.20 -20.21 -13.31
CA ASP A 46 -4.19 -19.24 -12.21
C ASP A 46 -5.61 -18.94 -11.72
N GLN A 47 -6.59 -18.91 -12.63
CA GLN A 47 -7.99 -18.69 -12.30
C GLN A 47 -8.60 -19.88 -11.54
N LEU A 48 -8.26 -21.12 -11.91
CA LEU A 48 -8.66 -22.31 -11.16
C LEU A 48 -8.00 -22.38 -9.79
N ARG A 49 -6.72 -21.99 -9.68
CA ARG A 49 -6.00 -21.92 -8.41
C ARG A 49 -6.62 -20.91 -7.44
N ALA A 50 -7.12 -19.79 -7.97
CA ALA A 50 -7.85 -18.80 -7.17
C ALA A 50 -9.21 -19.33 -6.69
N ALA A 51 -9.91 -20.14 -7.51
CA ALA A 51 -11.20 -20.73 -7.16
C ALA A 51 -11.08 -21.90 -6.18
N PHE A 52 -10.00 -22.68 -6.27
CA PHE A 52 -9.77 -23.89 -5.47
C PHE A 52 -8.39 -23.87 -4.80
N PRO A 53 -8.18 -23.01 -3.78
CA PRO A 53 -6.88 -22.88 -3.11
C PRO A 53 -6.46 -24.13 -2.31
N HIS A 54 -7.41 -25.05 -2.07
CA HIS A 54 -7.25 -26.27 -1.27
C HIS A 54 -7.02 -27.53 -2.13
N LEU A 55 -7.15 -27.43 -3.46
CA LEU A 55 -6.91 -28.54 -4.38
C LEU A 55 -5.46 -28.53 -4.89
N GLU A 56 -4.89 -29.73 -5.03
CA GLU A 56 -3.54 -29.89 -5.58
C GLU A 56 -3.44 -29.42 -7.03
N LEU A 57 -2.28 -28.84 -7.38
CA LEU A 57 -2.04 -28.28 -8.71
C LEU A 57 -2.13 -29.35 -9.82
N THR A 58 -1.81 -30.60 -9.49
CA THR A 58 -1.91 -31.76 -10.38
C THR A 58 -3.35 -32.02 -10.83
N VAL A 59 -4.31 -31.96 -9.91
CA VAL A 59 -5.74 -32.15 -10.19
C VAL A 59 -6.30 -31.01 -11.04
N LEU A 60 -5.82 -29.78 -10.81
CA LEU A 60 -6.22 -28.62 -11.60
C LEU A 60 -5.71 -28.68 -13.05
N VAL A 61 -4.49 -29.20 -13.26
CA VAL A 61 -3.91 -29.42 -14.60
C VAL A 61 -4.65 -30.55 -15.32
N GLU A 62 -4.89 -31.67 -14.65
CA GLU A 62 -5.59 -32.83 -15.21
C GLU A 62 -7.01 -32.47 -15.68
N ALA A 63 -7.75 -31.71 -14.86
CA ALA A 63 -9.08 -31.20 -15.25
C ALA A 63 -9.02 -30.26 -16.47
N LEU A 64 -7.95 -29.48 -16.65
CA LEU A 64 -7.78 -28.62 -17.83
C LEU A 64 -7.40 -29.42 -19.08
N GLU A 65 -6.63 -30.50 -18.92
CA GLU A 65 -6.25 -31.40 -20.02
C GLU A 65 -7.45 -32.22 -20.50
N GLU A 66 -8.29 -32.75 -19.60
CA GLU A 66 -9.50 -33.50 -19.95
C GLU A 66 -10.56 -32.63 -20.65
N HIS A 67 -10.69 -31.37 -20.24
CA HIS A 67 -11.70 -30.46 -20.77
C HIS A 67 -11.20 -29.55 -21.89
N GLY A 68 -10.01 -29.81 -22.44
CA GLY A 68 -9.53 -29.14 -23.65
C GLY A 68 -9.44 -27.61 -23.54
N SER A 69 -8.90 -27.12 -22.41
CA SER A 69 -8.82 -25.67 -22.09
C SER A 69 -10.17 -24.95 -21.89
N ASP A 70 -11.31 -25.66 -21.84
CA ASP A 70 -12.58 -25.07 -21.42
C ASP A 70 -12.61 -24.91 -19.88
N LEU A 71 -12.29 -23.70 -19.44
CA LEU A 71 -12.26 -23.32 -18.03
C LEU A 71 -13.59 -23.60 -17.31
N ASN A 72 -14.73 -23.39 -17.98
CA ASN A 72 -16.04 -23.50 -17.34
C ASN A 72 -16.44 -24.97 -17.14
N ALA A 73 -16.08 -25.84 -18.09
CA ALA A 73 -16.24 -27.28 -17.96
C ALA A 73 -15.33 -27.85 -16.86
N ALA A 74 -14.06 -27.46 -16.83
CA ALA A 74 -13.10 -27.86 -15.80
C ALA A 74 -13.55 -27.42 -14.39
N MET A 75 -14.03 -26.19 -14.26
CA MET A 75 -14.52 -25.66 -12.99
C MET A 75 -15.74 -26.44 -12.47
N LYS A 76 -16.68 -26.83 -13.34
CA LYS A 76 -17.84 -27.65 -12.95
C LYS A 76 -17.44 -29.05 -12.49
N SER A 77 -16.48 -29.68 -13.19
CA SER A 77 -15.95 -31.00 -12.82
C SER A 77 -15.28 -30.97 -11.44
N LEU A 78 -14.46 -29.94 -11.19
CA LEU A 78 -13.81 -29.74 -9.89
C LEU A 78 -14.81 -29.48 -8.76
N TYR A 79 -15.85 -28.68 -8.99
CA TYR A 79 -16.92 -28.51 -7.99
C TYR A 79 -17.66 -29.82 -7.68
N ALA A 80 -17.90 -30.67 -8.68
CA ALA A 80 -18.52 -31.97 -8.48
C ALA A 80 -17.62 -32.92 -7.67
N LEU A 81 -16.31 -32.90 -7.93
CA LEU A 81 -15.31 -33.65 -7.15
C LEU A 81 -15.27 -33.21 -5.69
N VAL A 82 -15.21 -31.90 -5.43
CA VAL A 82 -15.21 -31.35 -4.07
C VAL A 82 -16.49 -31.74 -3.33
N SER A 83 -17.65 -31.62 -4.00
CA SER A 83 -18.94 -31.99 -3.40
C SER A 83 -19.00 -33.49 -3.07
N ALA A 84 -18.51 -34.36 -3.95
CA ALA A 84 -18.46 -35.80 -3.72
C ALA A 84 -17.48 -36.18 -2.59
N GLU A 85 -16.37 -35.46 -2.46
CA GLU A 85 -15.39 -35.67 -1.39
C GLU A 85 -15.92 -35.19 -0.03
N GLU A 86 -16.68 -34.10 0.00
CA GLU A 86 -17.41 -33.63 1.18
C GLU A 86 -18.50 -34.63 1.62
N GLU A 87 -19.26 -35.18 0.68
CA GLU A 87 -20.26 -36.23 0.95
C GLU A 87 -19.60 -37.51 1.49
N LYS A 88 -18.48 -37.92 0.90
CA LYS A 88 -17.70 -39.09 1.36
C LYS A 88 -17.13 -38.87 2.76
N ARG A 89 -16.59 -37.67 3.05
CA ARG A 89 -16.16 -37.30 4.42
C ARG A 89 -17.32 -37.34 5.39
N ALA A 90 -18.49 -36.81 5.03
CA ALA A 90 -19.67 -36.81 5.90
C ALA A 90 -20.13 -38.24 6.25
N GLN A 91 -20.02 -39.17 5.31
CA GLN A 91 -20.41 -40.58 5.50
C GLN A 91 -19.38 -41.38 6.32
N GLU A 92 -18.08 -41.10 6.16
CA GLU A 92 -17.01 -41.68 7.00
C GLU A 92 -17.03 -41.12 8.45
N LEU A 93 -17.40 -39.84 8.62
CA LEU A 93 -17.61 -39.20 9.93
C LEU A 93 -18.83 -39.76 10.68
N ALA A 94 -19.85 -40.25 9.97
CA ALA A 94 -21.01 -40.90 10.58
C ALA A 94 -20.69 -42.32 11.06
N ALA A 95 -19.91 -43.09 10.30
CA ALA A 95 -19.49 -44.45 10.67
C ALA A 95 -18.51 -44.46 11.87
N ASN A 96 -17.66 -43.44 12.01
CA ASN A 96 -16.73 -43.32 13.15
C ASN A 96 -17.41 -42.86 14.46
N LYS A 97 -18.57 -42.20 14.40
CA LYS A 97 -19.29 -41.73 15.61
C LYS A 97 -19.98 -42.85 16.40
N GLU A 98 -20.32 -43.98 15.78
CA GLU A 98 -20.88 -45.13 16.50
C GLU A 98 -19.83 -45.94 17.26
N ALA A 99 -18.54 -45.85 16.88
CA ALA A 99 -17.43 -46.47 17.61
C ALA A 99 -16.86 -45.57 18.73
N ASP A 100 -16.97 -44.24 18.60
CA ASP A 100 -16.36 -43.27 19.52
C ASP A 100 -17.29 -42.84 20.69
N ALA A 101 -18.59 -43.20 20.63
CA ALA A 101 -19.56 -42.94 21.69
C ALA A 101 -19.29 -43.71 23.00
N ALA A 102 -18.30 -44.60 23.03
CA ALA A 102 -17.97 -45.41 24.20
C ALA A 102 -16.75 -44.91 25.00
N GLY A 103 -16.08 -43.80 24.65
CA GLY A 103 -14.74 -43.58 25.20
C GLY A 103 -14.17 -42.18 25.42
N THR A 104 -14.84 -41.06 25.13
CA THR A 104 -14.23 -39.73 25.42
C THR A 104 -14.43 -39.33 26.89
N PHE A 105 -13.75 -40.04 27.79
CA PHE A 105 -13.65 -39.67 29.20
C PHE A 105 -12.66 -38.48 29.32
N THR A 106 -13.14 -37.31 29.74
CA THR A 106 -12.30 -36.18 30.16
C THR A 106 -11.80 -36.40 31.59
N ALA A 107 -11.22 -37.57 31.84
CA ALA A 107 -10.75 -37.95 33.17
C ALA A 107 -9.59 -37.02 33.60
N SER A 108 -9.71 -36.46 34.79
CA SER A 108 -8.60 -35.80 35.49
C SER A 108 -7.47 -36.81 35.71
N GLY A 109 -6.24 -36.33 35.97
CA GLY A 109 -5.11 -37.21 36.29
C GLY A 109 -5.45 -38.19 37.42
N ASP A 110 -6.23 -37.73 38.41
CA ASP A 110 -6.70 -38.56 39.53
C ASP A 110 -7.71 -39.64 39.11
N ASP A 111 -8.55 -39.37 38.11
CA ASP A 111 -9.54 -40.33 37.60
C ASP A 111 -8.84 -41.47 36.82
N TRP A 112 -7.80 -41.14 36.06
CA TRP A 112 -6.95 -42.13 35.39
C TRP A 112 -6.18 -43.00 36.37
N VAL A 113 -5.61 -42.39 37.43
CA VAL A 113 -4.95 -43.12 38.51
C VAL A 113 -5.93 -44.04 39.23
N ALA A 114 -7.14 -43.55 39.56
CA ALA A 114 -8.17 -44.34 40.21
C ALA A 114 -8.68 -45.49 39.32
N LEU A 115 -8.78 -45.29 38.00
CA LEU A 115 -9.10 -46.34 37.03
C LEU A 115 -8.00 -47.40 36.94
N LEU A 116 -6.74 -46.99 36.87
CA LEU A 116 -5.60 -47.90 36.83
C LEU A 116 -5.53 -48.76 38.09
N VAL A 117 -5.62 -48.14 39.27
CA VAL A 117 -5.58 -48.85 40.56
C VAL A 117 -6.76 -49.82 40.68
N ARG A 118 -7.95 -49.43 40.22
CA ARG A 118 -9.14 -50.29 40.22
C ARG A 118 -8.99 -51.50 39.30
N GLU A 119 -8.54 -51.30 38.06
CA GLU A 119 -8.35 -52.39 37.10
C GLU A 119 -7.24 -53.36 37.53
N VAL A 120 -6.15 -52.85 38.12
CA VAL A 120 -5.06 -53.68 38.62
C VAL A 120 -5.45 -54.46 39.88
N THR A 121 -6.27 -53.88 40.78
CA THR A 121 -6.72 -54.56 42.00
C THR A 121 -7.80 -55.60 41.76
N GLN A 122 -8.53 -55.51 40.64
CA GLN A 122 -9.55 -56.49 40.23
C GLN A 122 -9.00 -57.63 39.37
N SER A 123 -7.69 -57.66 39.10
CA SER A 123 -7.11 -58.67 38.23
C SER A 123 -7.04 -60.06 38.89
N ALA A 124 -7.13 -61.11 38.08
CA ALA A 124 -7.07 -62.50 38.56
C ALA A 124 -5.64 -63.01 38.82
N GLY A 125 -4.62 -62.21 38.46
CA GLY A 125 -3.22 -62.57 38.54
C GLY A 125 -2.29 -61.49 37.98
N PRO A 126 -0.96 -61.66 38.12
CA PRO A 126 0.02 -60.65 37.76
C PRO A 126 0.05 -60.34 36.26
N ASP A 127 -0.19 -61.32 35.39
CA ASP A 127 -0.20 -61.11 33.94
C ASP A 127 -1.48 -60.42 33.46
N ASP A 128 -2.63 -60.72 34.08
CA ASP A 128 -3.90 -60.02 33.83
C ASP A 128 -3.84 -58.55 34.29
N ALA A 129 -3.20 -58.27 35.43
CA ALA A 129 -2.95 -56.89 35.87
C ALA A 129 -2.12 -56.09 34.84
N LYS A 130 -1.08 -56.70 34.25
CA LYS A 130 -0.24 -56.05 33.23
C LYS A 130 -1.03 -55.73 31.98
N PHE A 131 -1.80 -56.69 31.46
CA PHE A 131 -2.62 -56.48 30.26
C PHE A 131 -3.66 -55.36 30.48
N ARG A 132 -4.32 -55.35 31.65
CA ARG A 132 -5.28 -54.30 32.00
C ARG A 132 -4.61 -52.93 32.15
N ALA A 133 -3.44 -52.87 32.79
CA ALA A 133 -2.67 -51.65 32.94
C ALA A 133 -2.21 -51.09 31.59
N GLU A 134 -1.71 -51.94 30.71
CA GLU A 134 -1.30 -51.59 29.35
C GLU A 134 -2.47 -50.97 28.58
N ARG A 135 -3.65 -51.60 28.62
CA ARG A 135 -4.86 -51.07 27.98
C ARG A 135 -5.29 -49.70 28.51
N VAL A 136 -5.22 -49.48 29.84
CA VAL A 136 -5.55 -48.18 30.45
C VAL A 136 -4.54 -47.11 30.06
N LEU A 137 -3.24 -47.44 30.02
CA LEU A 137 -2.19 -46.51 29.62
C LEU A 137 -2.24 -46.18 28.12
N GLU A 138 -2.55 -47.16 27.26
CA GLU A 138 -2.74 -46.93 25.83
C GLU A 138 -3.93 -46.00 25.56
N ALA A 139 -5.04 -46.17 26.30
CA ALA A 139 -6.17 -45.25 26.23
C ALA A 139 -5.78 -43.83 26.69
N LEU A 140 -5.02 -43.71 27.78
CA LEU A 140 -4.50 -42.44 28.26
C LEU A 140 -3.59 -41.76 27.23
N GLU A 141 -2.67 -42.50 26.60
CA GLU A 141 -1.80 -41.99 25.54
C GLU A 141 -2.60 -41.44 24.35
N LYS A 142 -3.62 -42.18 23.90
CA LYS A 142 -4.51 -41.72 22.81
C LYS A 142 -5.23 -40.43 23.19
N THR A 143 -5.76 -40.32 24.41
CA THR A 143 -6.46 -39.09 24.86
C THR A 143 -5.50 -37.91 25.01
N LEU A 144 -4.29 -38.12 25.53
CA LEU A 144 -3.27 -37.07 25.62
C LEU A 144 -2.79 -36.62 24.24
N SER A 145 -2.59 -37.55 23.32
CA SER A 145 -2.17 -37.25 21.94
C SER A 145 -3.24 -36.46 21.20
N ALA A 146 -4.50 -36.89 21.29
CA ALA A 146 -5.64 -36.16 20.71
C ALA A 146 -5.75 -34.74 21.28
N ARG A 147 -5.63 -34.60 22.60
CA ARG A 147 -5.65 -33.30 23.28
C ARG A 147 -4.49 -32.40 22.86
N ALA A 148 -3.28 -32.93 22.76
CA ALA A 148 -2.10 -32.18 22.33
C ALA A 148 -2.26 -31.68 20.88
N HIS A 149 -2.82 -32.52 19.99
CA HIS A 149 -3.14 -32.12 18.63
C HIS A 149 -4.22 -31.04 18.57
N GLU A 150 -5.29 -31.16 19.36
CA GLU A 150 -6.36 -30.15 19.42
C GLU A 150 -5.82 -28.82 19.97
N GLU A 151 -5.02 -28.85 21.03
CA GLU A 151 -4.41 -27.65 21.62
C GLU A 151 -3.42 -26.98 20.66
N ALA A 152 -2.60 -27.77 19.95
CA ALA A 152 -1.72 -27.25 18.90
C ALA A 152 -2.51 -26.63 17.74
N GLY A 153 -3.61 -27.25 17.33
CA GLY A 153 -4.53 -26.73 16.31
C GLY A 153 -5.17 -25.40 16.74
N LYS A 154 -5.66 -25.31 17.98
CA LYS A 154 -6.21 -24.08 18.55
C LYS A 154 -5.18 -22.96 18.61
N LYS A 155 -3.98 -23.22 19.14
CA LYS A 155 -2.90 -22.23 19.20
C LYS A 155 -2.51 -21.74 17.80
N PHE A 156 -2.34 -22.66 16.85
CA PHE A 156 -2.06 -22.30 15.46
C PHE A 156 -3.16 -21.42 14.86
N GLN A 157 -4.42 -21.74 15.11
CA GLN A 157 -5.55 -20.96 14.61
C GLN A 157 -5.63 -19.57 15.27
N GLU A 158 -5.39 -19.46 16.57
CA GLU A 158 -5.31 -18.19 17.30
C GLU A 158 -4.19 -17.29 16.74
N GLU A 159 -2.99 -17.85 16.55
CA GLU A 159 -1.85 -17.13 15.97
C GLU A 159 -2.12 -16.72 14.51
N SER A 160 -2.74 -17.60 13.71
CA SER A 160 -3.11 -17.31 12.33
C SER A 160 -4.06 -16.12 12.24
N VAL A 161 -5.09 -16.09 13.09
CA VAL A 161 -6.05 -14.98 13.19
C VAL A 161 -5.35 -13.70 13.66
N ALA A 162 -4.47 -13.78 14.67
CA ALA A 162 -3.74 -12.62 15.18
C ALA A 162 -2.82 -12.00 14.11
N VAL A 163 -2.09 -12.84 13.36
CA VAL A 163 -1.24 -12.39 12.24
C VAL A 163 -2.09 -11.77 11.14
N GLN A 164 -3.23 -12.38 10.79
CA GLN A 164 -4.13 -11.85 9.78
C GLN A 164 -4.68 -10.45 10.16
N GLN A 165 -5.04 -10.25 11.43
CA GLN A 165 -5.46 -8.95 11.94
C GLN A 165 -4.33 -7.89 11.86
N GLN A 166 -3.09 -8.28 12.16
CA GLN A 166 -1.94 -7.38 12.05
C GLN A 166 -1.69 -6.97 10.59
N VAL A 167 -1.77 -7.91 9.65
CA VAL A 167 -1.65 -7.62 8.22
C VAL A 167 -2.75 -6.65 7.76
N GLU A 168 -3.99 -6.87 8.18
CA GLU A 168 -5.11 -5.97 7.85
C GLU A 168 -4.90 -4.56 8.41
N ALA A 169 -4.42 -4.43 9.63
CA ALA A 169 -4.09 -3.13 10.24
C ALA A 169 -2.99 -2.40 9.46
N LEU A 170 -1.89 -3.10 9.12
CA LEU A 170 -0.81 -2.53 8.32
C LEU A 170 -1.28 -2.12 6.91
N MET A 171 -2.20 -2.88 6.31
CA MET A 171 -2.81 -2.50 5.03
C MET A 171 -3.62 -1.22 5.15
N LYS A 172 -4.42 -1.06 6.21
CA LYS A 172 -5.18 0.18 6.47
C LYS A 172 -4.23 1.36 6.62
N ASP A 173 -3.18 1.23 7.42
CA ASP A 173 -2.16 2.28 7.58
C ASP A 173 -1.47 2.62 6.26
N ASN A 174 -1.13 1.61 5.44
CA ASN A 174 -0.54 1.81 4.12
C ASN A 174 -1.45 2.64 3.20
N THR A 175 -2.77 2.43 3.26
CA THR A 175 -3.71 3.25 2.49
C THR A 175 -3.77 4.70 2.98
N VAL A 176 -3.72 4.93 4.28
CA VAL A 176 -3.67 6.27 4.87
C VAL A 176 -2.39 6.99 4.45
N LEU A 177 -1.24 6.31 4.51
CA LEU A 177 0.05 6.86 4.08
C LEU A 177 0.04 7.19 2.58
N LYS A 178 -0.49 6.32 1.72
CA LYS A 178 -0.63 6.60 0.28
C LYS A 178 -1.48 7.85 0.03
N ARG A 179 -2.58 8.02 0.75
CA ARG A 179 -3.42 9.24 0.65
C ARG A 179 -2.66 10.48 1.13
N ALA A 180 -1.93 10.38 2.24
CA ALA A 180 -1.13 11.50 2.75
C ALA A 180 -0.04 11.92 1.75
N VAL A 181 0.65 10.96 1.12
CA VAL A 181 1.66 11.22 0.10
C VAL A 181 1.05 11.87 -1.14
N ALA A 182 -0.12 11.40 -1.60
CA ALA A 182 -0.82 12.01 -2.73
C ALA A 182 -1.18 13.49 -2.45
N ILE A 183 -1.75 13.78 -1.27
CA ILE A 183 -2.07 15.15 -0.85
C ILE A 183 -0.79 16.01 -0.77
N GLN A 184 0.31 15.46 -0.25
CA GLN A 184 1.56 16.19 -0.16
C GLN A 184 2.13 16.52 -1.55
N HIS A 185 2.06 15.56 -2.48
CA HIS A 185 2.49 15.78 -3.86
C HIS A 185 1.64 16.85 -4.56
N GLU A 186 0.32 16.82 -4.40
CA GLU A 186 -0.57 17.86 -4.95
C GLU A 186 -0.23 19.25 -4.42
N ARG A 187 0.00 19.37 -3.11
CA ARG A 187 0.39 20.64 -2.48
C ARG A 187 1.73 21.13 -3.00
N GLN A 188 2.70 20.24 -3.12
CA GLN A 188 4.02 20.59 -3.64
C GLN A 188 3.93 21.08 -5.09
N LYS A 189 3.16 20.39 -5.93
CA LYS A 189 2.92 20.81 -7.30
C LYS A 189 2.28 22.20 -7.39
N ALA A 190 1.27 22.48 -6.55
CA ALA A 190 0.65 23.80 -6.51
C ALA A 190 1.64 24.92 -6.11
N LEU A 191 2.58 24.63 -5.21
CA LEU A 191 3.65 25.56 -4.85
C LEU A 191 4.66 25.76 -5.99
N GLU A 192 5.02 24.70 -6.71
CA GLU A 192 5.89 24.77 -7.88
C GLU A 192 5.26 25.62 -9.00
N ASP A 193 3.97 25.42 -9.28
CA ASP A 193 3.22 26.22 -10.26
C ASP A 193 3.15 27.70 -9.86
N ALA A 194 2.87 27.99 -8.58
CA ALA A 194 2.88 29.35 -8.05
C ALA A 194 4.27 30.01 -8.15
N ASN A 195 5.34 29.26 -7.89
CA ASN A 195 6.70 29.74 -8.04
C ASN A 195 7.03 30.06 -9.50
N GLN A 196 6.59 29.23 -10.46
CA GLN A 196 6.77 29.53 -11.89
C GLN A 196 6.06 30.84 -12.29
N GLN A 197 4.84 31.05 -11.82
CA GLN A 197 4.12 32.32 -12.05
C GLN A 197 4.84 33.51 -11.40
N LEU A 198 5.34 33.34 -10.18
CA LEU A 198 6.10 34.37 -9.49
C LEU A 198 7.36 34.76 -10.27
N GLU A 199 8.12 33.78 -10.77
CA GLU A 199 9.31 34.03 -11.60
C GLU A 199 8.95 34.74 -12.91
N PHE A 200 7.83 34.37 -13.55
CA PHE A 200 7.33 35.09 -14.71
C PHE A 200 7.04 36.57 -14.40
N PHE A 201 6.33 36.86 -13.30
CA PHE A 201 6.04 38.25 -12.91
C PHE A 201 7.32 39.02 -12.53
N LYS A 202 8.27 38.38 -11.84
CA LYS A 202 9.57 38.99 -11.53
C LYS A 202 10.31 39.46 -12.78
N GLN A 203 10.18 38.74 -13.90
CA GLN A 203 10.77 39.15 -15.19
C GLN A 203 9.94 40.21 -15.91
N LEU A 204 8.61 40.17 -15.79
CA LEU A 204 7.72 41.06 -16.52
C LEU A 204 7.62 42.48 -15.91
N ILE A 205 7.63 42.57 -14.57
CA ILE A 205 7.57 43.85 -13.83
C ILE A 205 8.66 44.85 -14.28
N PRO A 206 9.96 44.50 -14.35
CA PRO A 206 11.00 45.45 -14.76
C PRO A 206 10.79 45.93 -16.20
N GLN A 207 10.29 45.09 -17.11
CA GLN A 207 9.99 45.52 -18.48
C GLN A 207 8.90 46.61 -18.51
N TYR A 208 7.83 46.46 -17.71
CA TYR A 208 6.81 47.49 -17.60
C TYR A 208 7.33 48.75 -16.90
N GLN A 209 8.16 48.60 -15.85
CA GLN A 209 8.79 49.75 -15.18
C GLN A 209 9.67 50.56 -16.15
N GLU A 210 10.45 49.91 -17.01
CA GLU A 210 11.23 50.58 -18.04
C GLU A 210 10.35 51.29 -19.08
N LYS A 211 9.27 50.64 -19.52
CA LYS A 211 8.33 51.24 -20.47
C LYS A 211 7.68 52.50 -19.90
N VAL A 212 7.30 52.49 -18.62
CA VAL A 212 6.78 53.67 -17.92
C VAL A 212 7.82 54.78 -17.87
N ARG A 213 9.05 54.46 -17.43
CA ARG A 213 10.15 55.44 -17.38
C ARG A 213 10.42 56.09 -18.73
N ASN A 214 10.41 55.31 -19.81
CA ASN A 214 10.62 55.83 -21.18
C ASN A 214 9.49 56.79 -21.60
N LEU A 215 8.24 56.45 -21.30
CA LEU A 215 7.10 57.33 -21.59
C LEU A 215 7.14 58.61 -20.77
N GLU A 216 7.54 58.55 -19.50
CA GLU A 216 7.74 59.73 -18.66
C GLU A 216 8.81 60.67 -19.23
N VAL A 217 9.96 60.12 -19.64
CA VAL A 217 11.03 60.90 -20.27
C VAL A 217 10.57 61.53 -21.59
N ASN A 218 9.87 60.77 -22.44
CA ASN A 218 9.35 61.28 -23.70
C ASN A 218 8.32 62.41 -23.49
N ASN A 219 7.38 62.22 -22.56
CA ASN A 219 6.41 63.26 -22.22
C ASN A 219 7.09 64.51 -21.67
N TYR A 220 8.12 64.36 -20.83
CA TYR A 220 8.90 65.48 -20.33
C TYR A 220 9.62 66.23 -21.46
N ALA A 221 10.26 65.50 -22.38
CA ALA A 221 10.94 66.10 -23.53
C ALA A 221 9.97 66.87 -24.44
N LEU A 222 8.80 66.30 -24.72
CA LEU A 222 7.74 66.96 -25.49
C LEU A 222 7.21 68.21 -24.77
N LYS A 223 6.98 68.13 -23.45
CA LYS A 223 6.57 69.28 -22.65
C LYS A 223 7.59 70.42 -22.71
N LEU A 224 8.88 70.09 -22.57
CA LEU A 224 9.96 71.07 -22.67
C LEU A 224 10.02 71.71 -24.06
N GLN A 225 9.84 70.93 -25.13
CA GLN A 225 9.76 71.46 -26.50
C GLN A 225 8.56 72.38 -26.71
N LEU A 226 7.40 72.04 -26.16
CA LEU A 226 6.21 72.89 -26.21
C LEU A 226 6.44 74.21 -25.48
N GLU A 227 6.99 74.18 -24.27
CA GLU A 227 7.33 75.40 -23.53
C GLU A 227 8.35 76.25 -24.31
N GLN A 228 9.38 75.64 -24.91
CA GLN A 228 10.33 76.36 -25.76
C GLN A 228 9.68 76.99 -27.00
N MET A 229 8.69 76.33 -27.62
CA MET A 229 7.92 76.90 -28.73
C MET A 229 7.03 78.05 -28.27
N GLU A 230 6.35 77.92 -27.14
CA GLU A 230 5.51 78.99 -26.56
C GLU A 230 6.35 80.23 -26.18
N HIS A 231 7.48 80.03 -25.52
CA HIS A 231 8.39 81.12 -25.15
C HIS A 231 9.17 81.66 -26.36
N GLY A 232 9.51 80.81 -27.33
CA GLY A 232 10.14 81.17 -28.60
C GLY A 232 9.21 81.94 -29.54
N ASN A 233 7.89 81.76 -29.42
CA ASN A 233 6.88 82.55 -30.13
C ASN A 233 6.86 84.03 -29.69
N TYR A 234 7.45 84.36 -28.54
CA TYR A 234 7.68 85.75 -28.11
C TYR A 234 9.02 86.33 -28.59
N MET A 235 9.89 85.53 -29.23
CA MET A 235 11.24 85.94 -29.67
C MET A 235 11.46 85.82 -31.19
N MET A 236 10.44 85.40 -31.96
CA MET A 236 10.46 85.38 -33.43
C MET A 236 9.57 86.50 -33.98
N PRO A 237 10.06 87.39 -34.87
CA PRO A 237 9.22 88.40 -35.49
C PRO A 237 8.15 87.69 -36.33
N GLN A 238 6.88 87.96 -36.03
CA GLN A 238 5.70 87.50 -36.77
C GLN A 238 5.95 87.52 -38.28
N ARG A 239 6.26 86.37 -38.87
CA ARG A 239 6.07 86.17 -40.30
C ARG A 239 4.63 85.72 -40.49
N PHE A 240 3.73 86.70 -40.52
CA PHE A 240 2.40 86.51 -41.10
C PHE A 240 2.59 85.97 -42.53
N ASN A 241 1.86 84.90 -42.86
CA ASN A 241 1.71 84.49 -44.26
C ASN A 241 1.00 85.64 -44.99
N PRO A 242 1.53 86.17 -46.10
CA PRO A 242 0.82 87.17 -46.86
C PRO A 242 -0.40 86.51 -47.51
N ASP A 243 -1.54 87.17 -47.37
CA ASP A 243 -2.84 86.76 -47.91
C ASP A 243 -2.73 86.21 -49.33
N VAL A 244 -3.25 84.99 -49.52
CA VAL A 244 -3.59 84.46 -50.83
C VAL A 244 -5.07 84.77 -51.04
N PHE A 245 -5.34 85.77 -51.89
CA PHE A 245 -6.66 86.04 -52.47
C PHE A 245 -7.08 84.93 -53.43
#